data_AF-A0A9X8VK25-F1
#
_entry.id   AF-A0A9X8VK25-F1
#
_cell.length_a   1.000
_cell.length_b   1.000
_cell.length_c   1.000
_cell.angle_alpha   90.00
_cell.angle_beta   90.00
_cell.angle_gamma   90.00
#
_symmetry.space_group_name_H-M   'P 1'
#
loop_
_entity.id
_entity.type
_entity.pdbx_description
1 polymer ?
#
loop_
_entity_poly.entity_id
_entity_poly.type
_entity_poly.pdbx_seq_one_letter_code
_entity_poly.pdbx_strand_id
1 'polypeptide(L)'
;ASVSFSELLFDLIYVFAVTQLSHYLLHHLTLTGALETLLLWFAVWLAWQYTAWVTNWFNPDTRQIRLLLFAIMLLGLFAAAALPQAFGERGLIFALFYVAIQVGRSVTVLRLLAPGHPLKQNFR
;
A
#
# COMPACT_ATOMS: atom_id res chain seq x y z
N ALA A 1 -5.61 5.62 -24.02
CA ALA A 1 -5.88 6.11 -22.64
C ALA A 1 -4.64 6.84 -22.15
N SER A 2 -4.76 8.07 -21.66
CA SER A 2 -3.64 8.80 -21.04
C SER A 2 -3.42 8.28 -19.63
N VAL A 3 -2.22 7.79 -19.31
CA VAL A 3 -1.85 7.41 -17.93
C VAL A 3 -1.75 8.68 -17.09
N SER A 4 -2.35 8.67 -15.91
CA SER A 4 -2.29 9.82 -14.99
C SER A 4 -0.95 9.84 -14.24
N PHE A 5 -0.48 11.03 -13.85
CA PHE A 5 0.74 11.17 -13.04
C PHE A 5 0.67 10.38 -11.71
N SER A 6 -0.51 10.30 -11.11
CA SER A 6 -0.74 9.51 -9.90
C SER A 6 -0.56 8.01 -10.09
N GLU A 7 -0.98 7.46 -11.24
CA GLU A 7 -0.77 6.04 -11.57
C GLU A 7 0.73 5.76 -11.69
N LEU A 8 1.46 6.61 -12.42
CA LEU A 8 2.91 6.46 -12.57
C LEU A 8 3.64 6.54 -11.23
N LEU A 9 3.27 7.49 -10.36
CA LEU A 9 3.87 7.63 -9.03
C LEU A 9 3.59 6.39 -8.16
N PHE A 10 2.36 5.88 -8.20
CA PHE A 10 1.98 4.68 -7.48
C PHE A 10 2.80 3.46 -7.93
N ASP A 11 2.91 3.27 -9.24
CA ASP A 11 3.71 2.18 -9.81
C ASP A 11 5.19 2.32 -9.45
N LEU A 12 5.73 3.53 -9.45
CA LEU A 12 7.13 3.78 -9.07
C LEU A 12 7.39 3.42 -7.61
N ILE A 13 6.48 3.71 -6.69
CA ILE A 13 6.60 3.32 -5.28
C ILE A 13 6.62 1.80 -5.14
N TYR A 14 5.80 1.09 -5.92
CA TYR A 14 5.79 -0.37 -5.92
C TYR A 14 7.09 -0.96 -6.48
N VAL A 15 7.59 -0.43 -7.60
CA VAL A 15 8.89 -0.82 -8.18
C VAL A 15 10.03 -0.54 -7.20
N PHE A 16 9.99 0.60 -6.50
CA PHE A 16 10.94 0.92 -5.44
C PHE A 16 10.87 -0.11 -4.30
N ALA A 17 9.67 -0.44 -3.81
CA ALA A 17 9.49 -1.45 -2.77
C ALA A 17 10.06 -2.83 -3.17
N VAL A 18 9.79 -3.29 -4.41
CA VAL A 18 10.37 -4.54 -4.95
C VAL A 18 11.89 -4.46 -5.02
N THR A 19 12.44 -3.32 -5.42
CA THR A 19 13.90 -3.11 -5.44
C THR A 19 14.50 -3.22 -4.03
N GLN A 20 13.83 -2.66 -3.02
CA GLN A 20 14.27 -2.74 -1.63
C GLN A 20 14.21 -4.18 -1.08
N LEU A 21 13.19 -4.95 -1.46
CA LEU A 21 13.09 -6.37 -1.13
C LEU A 21 14.21 -7.20 -1.76
N SER A 22 14.55 -6.93 -3.02
CA SER A 22 15.66 -7.59 -3.70
C SER A 22 16.99 -7.31 -2.98
N HIS A 23 17.24 -6.06 -2.58
CA HIS A 23 18.42 -5.73 -1.79
C HIS A 23 18.42 -6.44 -0.44
N TYR A 24 17.28 -6.52 0.23
CA TYR A 24 17.17 -7.24 1.50
C TYR A 24 17.52 -8.72 1.34
N LEU A 25 16.95 -9.39 0.32
CA LEU A 25 17.21 -10.79 0.02
C LEU A 25 18.69 -11.05 -0.34
N LEU A 26 19.29 -10.16 -1.13
CA LEU A 26 20.70 -10.26 -1.54
C LEU A 26 21.66 -10.21 -0.34
N HIS A 27 21.32 -9.44 0.71
CA HIS A 27 22.12 -9.41 1.94
C HIS A 27 21.79 -10.57 2.90
N HIS A 28 20.67 -11.27 2.70
CA HIS A 28 20.20 -12.34 3.57
C HIS A 28 19.89 -13.62 2.77
N LEU A 29 20.88 -14.14 2.03
CA LEU A 29 20.78 -15.35 1.21
C LEU A 29 20.77 -16.65 2.07
N THR A 30 19.79 -16.74 2.96
CA THR A 30 19.51 -17.88 3.84
C THR A 30 18.04 -18.26 3.71
N LEU A 31 17.67 -19.47 4.16
CA LEU A 31 16.26 -19.89 4.15
C LEU A 31 15.38 -18.93 4.97
N THR A 32 15.87 -18.48 6.13
CA THR A 32 15.19 -17.49 6.97
C THR A 32 15.01 -16.17 6.23
N GLY A 33 16.08 -15.64 5.64
CA GLY A 33 16.01 -14.38 4.87
C GLY A 33 15.07 -14.47 3.66
N ALA A 34 14.96 -15.64 3.03
CA ALA A 34 13.99 -15.89 1.97
C ALA A 34 12.54 -15.86 2.49
N LEU A 35 12.26 -16.47 3.63
CA LEU A 35 10.94 -16.43 4.28
C LEU A 35 10.57 -15.00 4.73
N GLU A 36 11.51 -14.30 5.34
CA GLU A 36 11.38 -12.89 5.73
C GLU A 36 11.05 -12.00 4.53
N THR A 37 11.81 -12.15 3.43
CA THR A 37 11.55 -11.44 2.18
C THR A 37 10.16 -11.76 1.63
N LEU A 38 9.75 -13.04 1.64
CA LEU A 38 8.45 -13.45 1.15
C LEU A 38 7.31 -12.83 1.96
N LEU A 39 7.45 -12.75 3.29
CA LEU A 39 6.49 -12.08 4.17
C LEU A 39 6.38 -10.59 3.86
N LEU A 40 7.51 -9.89 3.71
CA LEU A 40 7.51 -8.47 3.36
C LEU A 40 6.94 -8.22 1.97
N TRP A 41 7.30 -9.07 0.99
CA TRP A 41 6.72 -9.04 -0.35
C TRP A 41 5.20 -9.20 -0.29
N PHE A 42 4.70 -10.16 0.49
CA PHE A 42 3.27 -10.38 0.65
C PHE A 42 2.57 -9.17 1.28
N ALA A 43 3.20 -8.53 2.27
CA ALA A 43 2.69 -7.30 2.87
C ALA A 43 2.57 -6.17 1.83
N VAL A 44 3.62 -5.93 1.04
CA VAL A 44 3.65 -4.94 -0.05
C VAL A 44 2.60 -5.26 -1.11
N TRP A 45 2.49 -6.53 -1.50
CA TRP A 45 1.50 -7.00 -2.45
C TRP A 45 0.06 -6.75 -1.97
N LEU A 46 -0.25 -7.06 -0.71
CA LEU A 46 -1.56 -6.75 -0.13
C LEU A 46 -1.85 -5.25 -0.17
N ALA A 47 -0.89 -4.41 0.21
CA ALA A 47 -1.06 -2.95 0.18
C ALA A 47 -1.37 -2.44 -1.24
N TRP A 48 -0.67 -2.97 -2.25
CA TRP A 48 -0.92 -2.68 -3.65
C TRP A 48 -2.31 -3.16 -4.10
N GLN A 49 -2.63 -4.42 -3.85
CA GLN A 49 -3.88 -5.05 -4.28
C GLN A 49 -5.10 -4.29 -3.75
N TYR A 50 -5.09 -3.94 -2.46
CA TYR A 50 -6.19 -3.17 -1.89
C TYR A 50 -6.29 -1.75 -2.44
N THR A 51 -5.17 -1.10 -2.75
CA THR A 51 -5.18 0.25 -3.33
C THR A 51 -5.72 0.22 -4.76
N ALA A 52 -5.34 -0.77 -5.55
CA ALA A 52 -5.90 -1.02 -6.88
C ALA A 52 -7.41 -1.32 -6.83
N TRP A 53 -7.88 -2.05 -5.81
CA TRP A 53 -9.32 -2.22 -5.60
C TRP A 53 -10.02 -0.89 -5.29
N VAL A 54 -9.45 -0.01 -4.47
CA VAL A 54 -10.06 1.32 -4.20
C VAL A 54 -10.24 2.12 -5.48
N THR A 55 -9.24 2.15 -6.37
CA THR A 55 -9.34 2.89 -7.64
C THR A 55 -10.34 2.27 -8.62
N ASN A 56 -10.57 0.97 -8.54
CA ASN A 56 -11.57 0.28 -9.38
C ASN A 56 -13.01 0.52 -8.89
N TRP A 57 -13.23 0.52 -7.57
CA TRP A 57 -14.58 0.65 -6.98
C TRP A 57 -15.01 2.09 -6.77
N PHE A 58 -14.07 3.01 -6.59
CA PHE A 58 -14.34 4.42 -6.32
C PHE A 58 -13.80 5.29 -7.45
N ASN A 59 -14.55 6.33 -7.83
CA ASN A 59 -14.10 7.27 -8.84
C ASN A 59 -12.89 8.08 -8.30
N PRO A 60 -11.67 7.90 -8.87
CA PRO A 60 -10.44 8.55 -8.38
C PRO A 60 -10.42 10.07 -8.62
N ASP A 61 -11.35 10.60 -9.42
CA ASP A 61 -11.47 12.05 -9.65
C ASP A 61 -12.17 12.80 -8.51
N THR A 62 -12.77 12.07 -7.56
CA THR A 62 -13.29 12.69 -6.35
C THR A 62 -12.14 13.17 -5.46
N ARG A 63 -12.22 14.44 -5.02
CA ARG A 63 -11.17 15.09 -4.21
C ARG A 63 -10.76 14.27 -2.98
N GLN A 64 -11.72 13.59 -2.34
CA GLN A 64 -11.49 12.76 -1.16
C GLN A 64 -10.66 11.51 -1.47
N ILE A 65 -11.01 10.77 -2.52
CA ILE A 65 -10.27 9.56 -2.94
C ILE A 65 -8.88 9.95 -3.44
N ARG A 66 -8.77 11.04 -4.22
CA ARG A 66 -7.47 11.54 -4.69
C ARG A 66 -6.52 11.87 -3.53
N LEU A 67 -7.00 12.55 -2.50
CA LEU A 67 -6.20 12.84 -1.29
C LEU A 67 -5.82 11.57 -0.53
N LEU A 68 -6.73 10.60 -0.40
CA LEU A 68 -6.44 9.30 0.20
C LEU A 68 -5.32 8.57 -0.57
N LEU A 69 -5.40 8.54 -1.91
CA LEU A 69 -4.39 7.90 -2.74
C LEU A 69 -3.01 8.54 -2.56
N PHE A 70 -2.92 9.87 -2.57
CA PHE A 70 -1.66 10.57 -2.29
C PHE A 70 -1.13 10.29 -0.87
N ALA A 71 -2.01 10.22 0.13
CA ALA A 71 -1.60 9.85 1.50
C ALA A 71 -1.07 8.42 1.56
N ILE A 72 -1.74 7.45 0.91
CA ILE A 72 -1.28 6.07 0.83
C ILE A 72 0.08 5.99 0.10
N MET A 73 0.25 6.73 -0.99
CA MET A 73 1.52 6.79 -1.73
C MET A 73 2.66 7.31 -0.84
N LEU A 74 2.44 8.41 -0.10
CA LEU A 74 3.44 8.96 0.80
C LEU A 74 3.83 7.97 1.91
N LEU A 75 2.84 7.38 2.58
CA LEU A 75 3.08 6.37 3.62
C LEU A 75 3.77 5.12 3.03
N GLY A 76 3.39 4.73 1.81
CA GLY A 76 3.95 3.60 1.08
C GLY A 76 5.43 3.82 0.74
N LEU A 77 5.81 5.04 0.37
CA LEU A 77 7.22 5.40 0.14
C LEU A 77 8.05 5.26 1.42
N PHE A 78 7.55 5.73 2.56
CA PHE A 78 8.25 5.58 3.85
C PHE A 78 8.33 4.12 4.29
N ALA A 79 7.25 3.34 4.12
CA ALA A 79 7.27 1.91 4.38
C ALA A 79 8.31 1.21 3.48
N ALA A 80 8.33 1.51 2.19
CA ALA A 80 9.28 0.94 1.24
C ALA A 80 10.74 1.27 1.60
N ALA A 81 11.01 2.51 2.04
CA ALA A 81 12.34 2.92 2.48
C ALA A 81 12.81 2.18 3.76
N ALA A 82 11.87 1.74 4.60
CA ALA A 82 12.16 0.98 5.81
C ALA A 82 12.36 -0.54 5.55
N LEU A 83 11.96 -1.06 4.39
CA LEU A 83 12.00 -2.50 4.06
C LEU A 83 13.35 -3.18 4.32
N PRO A 84 14.52 -2.63 3.90
CA PRO A 84 15.80 -3.31 4.09
C PRO A 84 16.20 -3.53 5.56
N GLN A 85 15.54 -2.81 6.48
CA GLN A 85 15.79 -2.90 7.92
C GLN A 85 14.52 -3.27 8.68
N ALA A 86 13.52 -3.86 8.00
CA ALA A 86 12.21 -4.16 8.57
C ALA A 86 12.24 -5.28 9.65
N PHE A 87 13.21 -6.19 9.59
CA PHE A 87 13.45 -7.17 10.67
C PHE A 87 14.53 -6.71 11.67
N GLY A 88 15.06 -5.50 11.50
CA GLY A 88 16.03 -4.88 12.40
C GLY A 88 15.46 -3.62 13.07
N GLU A 89 16.29 -2.59 13.18
CA GLU A 89 15.97 -1.35 13.92
C GLU A 89 14.76 -0.59 13.36
N ARG A 90 14.44 -0.73 12.07
CA ARG A 90 13.34 0.01 11.42
C ARG A 90 12.05 -0.80 11.31
N GLY A 91 11.95 -1.97 11.94
CA GLY A 91 10.76 -2.80 11.88
C GLY A 91 9.49 -2.11 12.40
N LEU A 92 9.61 -1.38 13.51
CA LEU A 92 8.50 -0.59 14.05
C LEU A 92 8.05 0.51 13.09
N ILE A 93 9.00 1.17 12.41
CA ILE A 93 8.71 2.23 11.44
C ILE A 93 7.92 1.65 10.27
N PHE A 94 8.39 0.52 9.72
CA PHE A 94 7.68 -0.21 8.67
C PHE A 94 6.26 -0.59 9.11
N ALA A 95 6.13 -1.20 10.29
CA ALA A 95 4.84 -1.64 10.82
C ALA A 95 3.87 -0.47 11.02
N LEU A 96 4.33 0.66 11.57
CA LEU A 96 3.51 1.86 11.77
C LEU A 96 2.98 2.42 10.46
N PHE A 97 3.85 2.61 9.46
CA PHE A 97 3.42 3.09 8.14
C PHE A 97 2.48 2.10 7.45
N TYR A 98 2.78 0.81 7.55
CA TYR A 98 1.93 -0.25 6.99
C TYR A 98 0.54 -0.24 7.61
N VAL A 99 0.45 -0.22 8.94
CA VAL A 99 -0.82 -0.16 9.67
C VAL A 99 -1.56 1.14 9.36
N ALA A 100 -0.87 2.27 9.26
CA ALA A 100 -1.47 3.55 8.89
C ALA A 100 -2.14 3.49 7.50
N ILE A 101 -1.51 2.83 6.52
CA ILE A 101 -2.11 2.61 5.19
C ILE A 101 -3.38 1.75 5.32
N GLN A 102 -3.30 0.62 6.03
CA GLN A 102 -4.40 -0.34 6.14
C GLN A 102 -5.59 0.26 6.89
N VAL A 103 -5.37 0.84 8.08
CA VAL A 103 -6.40 1.43 8.92
C VAL A 103 -6.93 2.73 8.30
N GLY A 104 -6.05 3.61 7.81
CA GLY A 104 -6.44 4.87 7.19
C GLY A 104 -7.35 4.67 5.99
N ARG A 105 -7.05 3.66 5.15
CA ARG A 105 -7.92 3.27 4.04
C ARG A 105 -9.26 2.73 4.52
N SER A 106 -9.26 1.75 5.43
CA SER A 106 -10.50 1.14 5.93
C SER A 106 -11.42 2.15 6.60
N VAL A 107 -10.87 3.06 7.42
CA VAL A 107 -11.63 4.15 8.06
C VAL A 107 -12.22 5.10 7.03
N THR A 108 -11.46 5.46 5.99
CA THR A 108 -11.94 6.37 4.94
C THR A 108 -13.06 5.73 4.12
N VAL A 109 -12.91 4.45 3.75
CA VAL A 109 -13.95 3.67 3.04
C VAL A 109 -15.21 3.56 3.90
N LEU A 110 -15.10 3.26 5.19
CA LEU A 110 -16.24 3.20 6.10
C LEU A 110 -16.95 4.56 6.26
N ARG A 111 -16.19 5.67 6.32
CA ARG A 111 -16.78 7.02 6.36
C ARG A 111 -17.51 7.38 5.06
N LEU A 112 -17.01 6.93 3.92
CA LEU A 112 -17.67 7.12 2.62
C LEU A 112 -18.93 6.24 2.46
N LEU A 113 -18.97 5.08 3.14
CA LEU A 113 -20.10 4.14 3.13
C LEU A 113 -21.16 4.39 4.22
N ALA A 114 -20.93 5.35 5.13
CA ALA A 114 -21.85 5.70 6.22
C ALA A 114 -23.25 6.14 5.69
N PRO A 115 -24.32 5.97 6.48
CA PRO A 115 -25.61 5.43 6.03
C PRO A 115 -26.39 6.37 5.12
N GLY A 116 -26.41 6.04 3.82
CA GLY A 116 -27.19 6.76 2.80
C GLY A 116 -26.74 6.49 1.35
N HIS A 117 -25.62 5.81 1.14
CA HIS A 117 -25.03 5.63 -0.19
C HIS A 117 -25.79 4.57 -1.04
N PRO A 118 -26.12 4.85 -2.32
CA PRO A 118 -26.89 3.96 -3.20
C PRO A 118 -26.26 2.59 -3.53
N LEU A 119 -25.05 2.30 -3.06
CA LEU A 119 -24.36 1.01 -3.25
C LEU A 119 -24.90 -0.12 -2.36
N LYS A 120 -25.85 0.18 -1.44
CA LYS A 120 -26.53 -0.84 -0.62
C LYS A 120 -27.37 -1.82 -1.45
N GLN A 121 -27.66 -1.52 -2.73
CA GLN A 121 -28.40 -2.42 -3.61
C GLN A 121 -27.56 -3.58 -4.18
N ASN A 122 -26.22 -3.46 -4.27
CA ASN A 122 -25.37 -4.52 -4.83
C ASN A 122 -24.99 -5.64 -3.83
N PHE A 123 -25.34 -5.48 -2.55
CA PHE A 123 -25.01 -6.43 -1.48
C PHE A 123 -26.26 -7.04 -0.82
N ARG A 124 -27.37 -7.15 -1.58
CA ARG A 124 -28.56 -7.94 -1.23
C ARG A 124 -28.70 -9.13 -2.15
#